data_AF-A0A932M4L9-F1
#
_entry.id   AF-A0A932M4L9-F1
#
_cell.length_a   1.000
_cell.length_b   1.000
_cell.length_c   1.000
_cell.angle_alpha   90.00
_cell.angle_beta   90.00
_cell.angle_gamma   90.00
#
_symmetry.space_group_name_H-M   'P 1'
#
loop_
_entity.id
_entity.type
_entity.pdbx_description
1 polymer ?
#
loop_
_entity_poly.entity_id
_entity_poly.type
_entity_poly.pdbx_seq_one_letter_code
_entity_poly.pdbx_strand_id
1 'polypeptide(L)'
;KYKAASSYARERGKLLLVAGGPWGCKRARRLLKMPAHGSGDICLDIDRRAVDGCPNGLVADVTHLPFPDKSFGAAFASHLLEHLASTEDGNQALAELNRVAEAVFIVSPSRQSIPGWVIPDHHLLVWQKGNATCIKQKGKLRGRQLA
;
A
#
# COMPACT_ATOMS: atom_id res chain seq x y z
N LYS A 1 6.72 6.92 -7.70
CA LYS A 1 6.88 7.17 -6.25
C LYS A 1 7.91 6.25 -5.59
N TYR A 2 8.02 4.96 -5.96
CA TYR A 2 9.06 4.05 -5.42
C TYR A 2 10.48 4.64 -5.45
N LYS A 3 10.95 5.14 -6.62
CA LYS A 3 12.29 5.75 -6.74
C LYS A 3 12.49 6.91 -5.77
N ALA A 4 11.48 7.77 -5.57
CA ALA A 4 11.54 8.89 -4.63
C ALA A 4 11.61 8.42 -3.18
N ALA A 5 10.83 7.39 -2.80
CA ALA A 5 10.90 6.80 -1.46
C ALA A 5 12.29 6.18 -1.20
N SER A 6 12.85 5.49 -2.19
CA SER A 6 14.19 4.89 -2.11
C SER A 6 15.29 5.94 -2.00
N SER A 7 15.23 7.02 -2.77
CA SER A 7 16.16 8.14 -2.63
C SER A 7 16.06 8.78 -1.25
N TYR A 8 14.84 9.07 -0.77
CA TYR A 8 14.62 9.68 0.54
C TYR A 8 15.21 8.84 1.68
N ALA A 9 14.93 7.53 1.69
CA ALA A 9 15.47 6.62 2.70
C ALA A 9 17.01 6.61 2.68
N ARG A 10 17.61 6.53 1.47
CA ARG A 10 19.06 6.52 1.28
C ARG A 10 19.73 7.81 1.73
N GLU A 11 19.16 8.96 1.40
CA GLU A 11 19.66 10.29 1.81
C GLU A 11 19.69 10.44 3.34
N ARG A 12 18.79 9.75 4.04
CA ARG A 12 18.73 9.70 5.52
C ARG A 12 19.59 8.60 6.13
N GLY A 13 20.25 7.77 5.33
CA GLY A 13 20.99 6.60 5.80
C GLY A 13 20.12 5.57 6.51
N LYS A 14 18.83 5.49 6.17
CA LYS A 14 17.83 4.62 6.80
C LYS A 14 17.21 3.65 5.80
N LEU A 15 16.56 2.62 6.35
CA LEU A 15 15.88 1.57 5.58
C LEU A 15 14.62 2.09 4.87
N LEU A 16 14.29 1.49 3.73
CA LEU A 16 13.02 1.62 3.02
C LEU A 16 12.11 0.43 3.33
N LEU A 17 10.93 0.73 3.89
CA LEU A 17 9.81 -0.20 4.00
C LEU A 17 8.96 -0.17 2.73
N VAL A 18 8.61 -1.32 2.17
CA VAL A 18 7.60 -1.48 1.11
C VAL A 18 6.40 -2.22 1.68
N ALA A 19 5.23 -1.58 1.64
CA ALA A 19 3.95 -2.17 2.03
C ALA A 19 3.06 -2.37 0.79
N GLY A 20 2.63 -3.62 0.57
CA GLY A 20 2.04 -4.05 -0.70
C GLY A 20 3.12 -4.64 -1.61
N GLY A 21 3.16 -5.96 -1.69
CA GLY A 21 4.25 -6.69 -2.34
C GLY A 21 4.37 -6.44 -3.85
N PRO A 22 5.60 -6.44 -4.41
CA PRO A 22 5.88 -6.01 -5.78
C PRO A 22 5.24 -6.88 -6.87
N TRP A 23 4.78 -8.08 -6.51
CA TRP A 23 4.24 -9.06 -7.44
C TRP A 23 2.73 -8.93 -7.65
N GLY A 24 2.00 -8.37 -6.68
CA GLY A 24 0.55 -8.27 -6.67
C GLY A 24 -0.20 -9.58 -7.01
N CYS A 25 -1.50 -9.45 -7.29
CA CYS A 25 -2.40 -10.58 -7.57
C CYS A 25 -2.37 -11.06 -9.03
N LYS A 26 -1.68 -10.34 -9.94
CA LYS A 26 -1.70 -10.65 -11.38
C LYS A 26 -0.69 -11.75 -11.72
N ARG A 27 -1.17 -12.98 -11.94
CA ARG A 27 -0.36 -14.15 -12.36
C ARG A 27 0.59 -13.85 -13.53
N ALA A 28 0.19 -12.98 -14.46
CA ALA A 28 1.02 -12.57 -15.60
C ALA A 28 2.36 -11.92 -15.20
N ARG A 29 2.43 -11.16 -14.09
CA ARG A 29 3.69 -10.53 -13.64
C ARG A 29 4.72 -11.55 -13.19
N ARG A 30 4.27 -12.63 -12.53
CA ARG A 30 5.14 -13.74 -12.11
C ARG A 30 5.63 -14.53 -13.31
N LEU A 31 4.74 -14.81 -14.27
CA LEU A 31 5.08 -15.53 -15.49
C LEU A 31 6.16 -14.80 -16.30
N LEU A 32 6.06 -13.47 -16.40
CA LEU A 32 7.02 -12.62 -17.12
C LEU A 32 8.20 -12.16 -16.24
N LYS A 33 8.27 -12.55 -14.96
CA LYS A 33 9.26 -12.06 -13.98
C LYS A 33 9.40 -10.53 -13.93
N MET A 34 8.29 -9.81 -14.07
CA MET A 34 8.24 -8.33 -14.11
C MET A 34 7.55 -7.73 -12.87
N PRO A 35 8.29 -7.42 -11.80
CA PRO A 35 7.71 -6.80 -10.61
C PRO A 35 7.23 -5.38 -10.90
N ALA A 36 6.23 -4.90 -10.14
CA ALA A 36 5.68 -3.54 -10.28
C ALA A 36 6.64 -2.45 -9.76
N HIS A 37 7.48 -2.80 -8.80
CA HIS A 37 8.50 -1.96 -8.16
C HIS A 37 9.54 -2.86 -7.48
N GLY A 38 10.60 -2.28 -6.91
CA GLY A 38 11.54 -3.05 -6.09
C GLY A 38 10.95 -3.45 -4.74
N SER A 39 11.62 -4.39 -4.06
CA SER A 39 11.19 -4.92 -2.76
C SER A 39 11.56 -4.02 -1.57
N GLY A 40 12.33 -2.95 -1.78
CA GLY A 40 12.93 -2.17 -0.68
C GLY A 40 13.90 -3.00 0.15
N ASP A 41 14.20 -2.52 1.37
CA ASP A 41 15.02 -3.26 2.33
C ASP A 41 14.17 -4.28 3.11
N ILE A 42 12.91 -3.93 3.37
CA ILE A 42 11.89 -4.83 3.93
C ILE A 42 10.61 -4.70 3.09
N CYS A 43 10.03 -5.84 2.71
CA CYS A 43 8.76 -5.89 1.98
C CYS A 43 7.72 -6.61 2.83
N LEU A 44 6.56 -5.98 3.08
CA LEU A 44 5.46 -6.62 3.77
C LEU A 44 4.18 -6.67 2.96
N ASP A 45 3.41 -7.73 3.19
CA ASP A 45 2.06 -7.91 2.69
C ASP A 45 1.34 -8.95 3.58
N ILE A 46 0.01 -8.90 3.64
CA ILE A 46 -0.77 -9.92 4.33
C ILE A 46 -0.85 -11.22 3.52
N ASP A 47 -0.75 -11.13 2.18
CA ASP A 47 -0.68 -12.29 1.30
C ASP A 47 0.79 -12.72 1.13
N ARG A 48 1.13 -13.89 1.65
CA ARG A 48 2.47 -14.51 1.49
C ARG A 48 2.93 -14.54 0.03
N ARG A 49 2.01 -14.71 -0.92
CA ARG A 49 2.36 -14.73 -2.34
C ARG A 49 2.87 -13.37 -2.80
N ALA A 50 2.40 -12.26 -2.25
CA ALA A 50 2.82 -10.92 -2.70
C ALA A 50 4.27 -10.62 -2.33
N VAL A 51 4.78 -11.21 -1.25
CA VAL A 51 6.19 -11.10 -0.79
C VAL A 51 7.09 -12.26 -1.21
N ASP A 52 6.54 -13.25 -1.92
CA ASP A 52 7.31 -14.40 -2.41
C ASP A 52 8.42 -13.94 -3.37
N GLY A 53 9.65 -14.42 -3.14
CA GLY A 53 10.85 -13.97 -3.86
C GLY A 53 11.40 -12.59 -3.46
N CYS A 54 10.82 -11.91 -2.46
CA CYS A 54 11.45 -10.74 -1.84
C CYS A 54 12.50 -11.21 -0.82
N PRO A 55 13.77 -10.73 -0.91
CA PRO A 55 14.84 -11.19 0.00
C PRO A 55 14.51 -11.07 1.49
N ASN A 56 13.82 -9.99 1.88
CA ASN A 56 13.35 -9.73 3.24
C ASN A 56 11.82 -9.55 3.26
N GLY A 57 11.11 -10.54 2.70
CA GLY A 57 9.65 -10.59 2.69
C GLY A 57 9.08 -10.96 4.07
N LEU A 58 8.15 -10.14 4.58
CA LEU A 58 7.46 -10.34 5.85
C LEU A 58 5.95 -10.46 5.62
N VAL A 59 5.34 -11.50 6.15
CA VAL A 59 3.87 -11.60 6.18
C VAL A 59 3.37 -10.84 7.40
N ALA A 60 2.74 -9.70 7.20
CA ALA A 60 2.25 -8.84 8.28
C ALA A 60 1.06 -7.98 7.85
N ASP A 61 0.26 -7.59 8.83
CA ASP A 61 -0.85 -6.65 8.66
C ASP A 61 -0.33 -5.21 8.76
N VAL A 62 -0.63 -4.39 7.74
CA VAL A 62 -0.22 -2.98 7.70
C VAL A 62 -0.92 -2.12 8.78
N THR A 63 -2.04 -2.60 9.34
CA THR A 63 -2.75 -1.92 10.44
C THR A 63 -2.08 -2.11 11.81
N HIS A 64 -1.12 -3.04 11.91
CA HIS A 64 -0.38 -3.37 13.13
C HIS A 64 1.08 -3.74 12.79
N LEU A 65 1.90 -2.73 12.51
CA LEU A 65 3.26 -2.94 12.04
C LEU A 65 4.19 -3.37 13.19
N PRO A 66 4.93 -4.50 13.06
CA PRO A 66 5.79 -5.03 14.12
C PRO A 66 7.15 -4.32 14.18
N PHE A 67 7.15 -2.99 14.01
CA PHE A 67 8.36 -2.17 13.99
C PHE A 67 8.27 -1.02 15.00
N PRO A 68 9.40 -0.62 15.59
CA PRO A 68 9.48 0.58 16.41
C PRO A 68 9.16 1.86 15.63
N ASP A 69 8.90 2.93 16.36
CA ASP A 69 8.69 4.25 15.79
C ASP A 69 9.93 4.72 15.02
N LYS A 70 9.71 5.29 13.82
CA LYS A 70 10.74 5.93 12.98
C LYS A 70 11.97 5.05 12.67
N SER A 71 11.79 3.73 12.67
CA SER A 71 12.81 2.76 12.26
C SER A 71 13.16 2.86 10.77
N PHE A 72 12.26 3.41 9.94
CA PHE A 72 12.45 3.58 8.49
C PHE A 72 12.62 5.05 8.10
N GLY A 73 13.47 5.30 7.10
CA GLY A 73 13.59 6.62 6.49
C GLY A 73 12.38 6.91 5.61
N ALA A 74 11.87 5.89 4.91
CA ALA A 74 10.63 5.99 4.17
C ALA A 74 9.82 4.70 4.20
N ALA A 75 8.50 4.85 4.10
CA ALA A 75 7.59 3.78 3.73
C ALA A 75 6.98 4.05 2.36
N PHE A 76 6.94 3.04 1.51
CA PHE A 76 6.28 3.06 0.21
C PHE A 76 5.09 2.12 0.22
N ALA A 77 3.88 2.68 0.16
CA ALA A 77 2.63 1.91 0.08
C ALA A 77 2.15 1.88 -1.38
N SER A 78 2.04 0.69 -1.96
CA SER A 78 1.71 0.51 -3.38
C SER A 78 0.50 -0.38 -3.55
N HIS A 79 -0.58 0.20 -4.06
CA HIS A 79 -1.81 -0.53 -4.33
C HIS A 79 -2.28 -1.38 -3.14
N LEU A 80 -2.37 -0.76 -1.97
CA LEU A 80 -2.59 -1.42 -0.68
C LEU A 80 -3.82 -0.85 0.01
N LEU A 81 -3.82 0.47 0.25
CA LEU A 81 -4.85 1.12 1.06
C LEU A 81 -6.25 0.98 0.44
N GLU A 82 -6.37 0.89 -0.89
CA GLU A 82 -7.66 0.69 -1.55
C GLU A 82 -8.33 -0.66 -1.24
N HIS A 83 -7.55 -1.65 -0.80
CA HIS A 83 -8.01 -3.01 -0.50
C HIS A 83 -8.43 -3.21 0.95
N LEU A 84 -8.22 -2.22 1.82
CA LEU A 84 -8.63 -2.31 3.22
C LEU A 84 -10.15 -2.22 3.35
N ALA A 85 -10.74 -2.99 4.27
CA ALA A 85 -12.18 -3.21 4.30
C ALA A 85 -12.98 -1.94 4.64
N SER A 86 -12.42 -1.10 5.53
CA SER A 86 -13.08 0.08 6.08
C SER A 86 -12.17 1.31 6.07
N THR A 87 -12.78 2.49 6.16
CA THR A 87 -12.04 3.75 6.34
C THR A 87 -11.22 3.77 7.63
N GLU A 88 -11.69 3.10 8.66
CA GLU A 88 -11.05 2.91 9.95
C GLU A 88 -9.74 2.14 9.77
N ASP A 89 -9.77 1.00 9.07
CA ASP A 89 -8.58 0.21 8.74
C ASP A 89 -7.61 1.03 7.87
N GLY A 90 -8.14 1.78 6.90
CA GLY A 90 -7.34 2.67 6.06
C GLY A 90 -6.61 3.75 6.85
N ASN A 91 -7.29 4.38 7.81
CA ASN A 91 -6.72 5.39 8.68
C ASN A 91 -5.70 4.77 9.65
N GLN A 92 -5.99 3.58 10.18
CA GLN A 92 -5.07 2.85 11.07
C GLN A 92 -3.79 2.45 10.32
N ALA A 93 -3.90 1.92 9.11
CA ALA A 93 -2.74 1.61 8.26
C ALA A 93 -1.91 2.86 7.95
N LEU A 94 -2.57 3.98 7.66
CA LEU A 94 -1.87 5.25 7.43
C LEU A 94 -1.17 5.74 8.70
N ALA A 95 -1.79 5.61 9.87
CA ALA A 95 -1.20 5.96 11.15
C ALA A 95 0.05 5.12 11.43
N GLU A 96 -0.02 3.79 11.25
CA GLU A 96 1.12 2.89 11.42
C GLU A 96 2.26 3.19 10.46
N LEU A 97 1.98 3.43 9.18
CA LEU A 97 2.99 3.81 8.19
C LEU A 97 3.69 5.12 8.59
N ASN A 98 2.93 6.10 9.09
CA ASN A 98 3.50 7.35 9.60
C ASN A 98 4.25 7.16 10.92
N ARG A 99 3.86 6.22 11.77
CA ARG A 99 4.53 5.92 13.04
C ARG A 99 5.93 5.34 12.77
N VAL A 100 6.02 4.32 11.92
CA VAL A 100 7.28 3.59 11.69
C VAL A 100 8.24 4.30 10.73
N ALA A 101 7.78 5.23 9.90
CA ALA A 101 8.59 5.91 8.89
C ALA A 101 8.65 7.43 9.05
N GLU A 102 9.76 8.04 8.64
CA GLU A 102 9.89 9.52 8.59
C GLU A 102 9.05 10.13 7.46
N ALA A 103 8.95 9.45 6.31
CA ALA A 103 8.14 9.88 5.18
C ALA A 103 7.35 8.71 4.56
N VAL A 104 6.12 8.98 4.10
CA VAL A 104 5.23 7.97 3.51
C VAL A 104 4.88 8.35 2.07
N PHE A 105 5.12 7.42 1.15
CA PHE A 105 4.89 7.58 -0.29
C PHE A 105 3.81 6.60 -0.75
N ILE A 106 2.63 7.11 -1.12
CA ILE A 106 1.46 6.28 -1.43
C ILE A 106 1.18 6.28 -2.93
N VAL A 107 1.06 5.11 -3.53
CA VAL A 107 0.50 4.92 -4.87
C VAL A 107 -0.84 4.20 -4.72
N SER A 108 -1.89 4.85 -5.19
CA SER A 108 -3.24 4.31 -5.29
C SER A 108 -3.78 4.53 -6.71
N PRO A 109 -4.76 3.73 -7.17
CA PRO A 109 -5.48 3.95 -8.40
C PRO A 109 -6.11 5.34 -8.37
N SER A 110 -5.99 6.07 -9.48
CA SER A 110 -6.62 7.38 -9.58
C SER A 110 -8.13 7.23 -9.40
N ARG A 111 -8.73 8.11 -8.59
CA ARG A 111 -10.19 8.24 -8.44
C ARG A 111 -10.87 8.61 -9.77
N GLN A 112 -10.14 9.10 -10.76
CA GLN A 112 -10.66 9.41 -12.10
C GLN A 112 -10.49 8.24 -13.07
N SER A 113 -9.76 7.19 -12.68
CA SER A 113 -9.52 6.03 -13.53
C SER A 113 -10.63 4.99 -13.35
N ILE A 114 -11.09 4.41 -14.46
CA ILE A 114 -12.07 3.30 -14.47
C ILE A 114 -11.66 2.15 -13.52
N PRO A 115 -10.37 1.72 -13.45
CA PRO A 115 -9.93 0.71 -12.48
C PRO A 115 -10.18 1.07 -11.02
N GLY A 116 -10.11 2.36 -10.65
CA GLY A 116 -10.42 2.82 -9.29
C GLY A 116 -11.87 2.57 -8.86
N TRP A 117 -12.79 2.53 -9.82
CA TRP A 117 -14.23 2.30 -9.58
C TRP A 117 -14.69 0.89 -9.89
N VAL A 118 -14.06 0.19 -10.84
CA VAL A 118 -14.60 -1.06 -11.38
C VAL A 118 -13.96 -2.30 -10.74
N ILE A 119 -12.79 -2.19 -10.13
CA ILE A 119 -12.20 -3.34 -9.41
C ILE A 119 -13.05 -3.61 -8.15
N PRO A 120 -13.70 -4.79 -8.04
CA PRO A 120 -14.59 -5.10 -6.91
C PRO A 120 -13.88 -5.10 -5.56
N ASP A 121 -12.62 -5.54 -5.56
CA ASP A 121 -11.75 -5.61 -4.37
C ASP A 121 -11.17 -4.24 -3.95
N HIS A 122 -11.53 -3.16 -4.64
CA HIS A 122 -11.25 -1.80 -4.15
C HIS A 122 -12.43 -1.33 -3.31
N HIS A 123 -12.25 -1.35 -1.99
CA HIS A 123 -13.24 -0.92 -1.01
C HIS A 123 -13.09 0.58 -0.69
N LEU A 124 -11.88 1.14 -0.82
CA LEU A 124 -11.59 2.54 -0.50
C LEU A 124 -11.14 3.34 -1.71
N LEU A 125 -11.50 4.62 -1.72
CA LEU A 125 -10.95 5.65 -2.60
C LEU A 125 -9.87 6.42 -1.83
N VAL A 126 -8.64 6.41 -2.35
CA VAL A 126 -7.48 7.05 -1.72
C VAL A 126 -6.93 8.13 -2.65
N TRP A 127 -6.81 9.36 -2.15
CA TRP A 127 -6.23 10.48 -2.90
C TRP A 127 -5.40 11.38 -1.98
N GLN A 128 -4.58 12.24 -2.57
CA GLN A 128 -3.79 13.22 -1.83
C GLN A 128 -4.26 14.64 -2.17
N LYS A 129 -4.40 15.50 -1.15
CA LYS A 129 -4.70 16.94 -1.29
C LYS A 129 -3.66 17.72 -0.49
N GLY A 130 -2.71 18.36 -1.18
CA GLY A 130 -1.52 18.91 -0.53
C GLY A 130 -0.73 17.80 0.17
N ASN A 131 -0.43 18.00 1.45
CA ASN A 131 0.30 17.03 2.28
C ASN A 131 -0.60 16.00 2.98
N ALA A 132 -1.93 16.11 2.84
CA ALA A 132 -2.88 15.20 3.46
C ALA A 132 -3.22 14.04 2.52
N THR A 133 -3.26 12.82 3.08
CA THR A 133 -3.86 11.66 2.43
C THR A 133 -5.30 11.55 2.91
N CYS A 134 -6.23 11.45 1.96
CA CYS A 134 -7.65 11.33 2.23
C CYS A 134 -8.14 9.94 1.80
N ILE A 135 -8.99 9.34 2.63
CA ILE A 135 -9.54 8.00 2.44
C ILE A 135 -11.06 8.10 2.55
N LYS A 136 -11.78 7.45 1.63
CA LYS A 136 -13.25 7.40 1.64
C LYS A 136 -13.75 6.02 1.27
N GLN A 137 -14.77 5.52 1.96
CA GLN A 137 -15.45 4.29 1.57
C GLN A 137 -16.07 4.43 0.17
N LYS A 138 -15.86 3.43 -0.68
CA LYS A 138 -16.57 3.28 -1.94
C LYS A 138 -18.00 2.82 -1.63
N GLY A 139 -19.00 3.57 -2.10
CA GLY A 139 -20.40 3.24 -1.83
C GLY A 139 -20.81 1.88 -2.39
N LYS A 140 -21.70 1.17 -1.69
CA LYS A 140 -22.42 0.02 -2.26
C LYS A 140 -23.30 0.51 -3.42
N LEU A 141 -23.12 0.00 -4.63
CA LEU A 141 -24.22 -0.08 -5.60
C LEU A 141 -25.21 -1.14 -5.10
N ARG A 142 -26.04 -0.82 -4.09
CA ARG A 142 -27.24 -1.60 -3.75
C ARG A 142 -28.31 -0.70 -3.16
N GLY A 143 -29.14 -0.17 -4.05
CA GLY A 143 -30.55 0.10 -3.78
C GLY A 143 -31.39 -0.75 -4.74
N ARG A 144 -31.43 -2.08 -4.54
CA ARG A 144 -32.62 -2.85 -4.96
C ARG A 144 -33.51 -2.89 -3.73
N GLN A 145 -34.45 -1.96 -3.70
CA GLN A 145 -35.65 -2.07 -2.88
C GLN A 145 -36.44 -3.24 -3.49
N LEU A 146 -36.47 -4.37 -2.78
CA LEU A 146 -37.52 -5.36 -2.92
C LEU A 146 -38.23 -5.35 -1.57
N ALA A 147 -39.39 -4.70 -1.57
CA ALA A 147 -40.49 -4.93 -0.66
C ALA A 147 -41.74 -5.01 -1.55
#